data_AF-A0A928CNA1-F1
#
_entry.id   AF-A0A928CNA1-F1
#
_cell.length_a   1.000
_cell.length_b   1.000
_cell.length_c   1.000
_cell.angle_alpha   90.00
_cell.angle_beta   90.00
_cell.angle_gamma   90.00
#
_symmetry.space_group_name_H-M   'P 1'
#
loop_
_entity.id
_entity.type
_entity.pdbx_description
1 polymer ?
#
loop_
_entity_poly.entity_id
_entity_poly.type
_entity_poly.pdbx_seq_one_letter_code
_entity_poly.pdbx_strand_id
1 'polypeptide(L)'
;MWTTMCRLLPTEPKTRKPGPTRCISPACRCVPTPRPTITGCGNDMSSEVSRQDIAAAFRSAGARPGDLLLFHSSLKSMGHVDGGAQTVIDGALDAVAPGGTVAVPTLWYNGKPLERRKEDFDLKTSPAWNGLVAETMRQDSRAVRSDHFTHSVSAIGPFAAELTSNHGSGRPFPSPWSETAFAEVSPWSKLYQFNALYAFIGCGMKSCTMKHWIESRYVSGLLDRLPETERGRCRKLLAYERQKGPWCYFDGRTMYLRLAAQGLIRTVRLGDTLLFAFRTRPMADAALRELERDPENWFHPLILEWRKMVLDLIHQ
;
A
#
# COMPACT_ATOMS: atom_id res chain seq x y z
N MET A 1 -16.84 -0.79 -24.83
CA MET A 1 -15.42 -1.12 -24.51
C MET A 1 -15.14 -1.30 -23.00
N TRP A 2 -16.15 -1.40 -22.13
CA TRP A 2 -15.95 -1.48 -20.65
C TRP A 2 -16.00 -2.90 -20.06
N THR A 3 -16.27 -3.92 -20.87
CA THR A 3 -16.55 -5.28 -20.38
C THR A 3 -15.31 -6.14 -20.10
N THR A 4 -14.11 -5.70 -20.52
CA THR A 4 -12.87 -6.49 -20.37
C THR A 4 -12.11 -6.19 -19.07
N MET A 5 -12.44 -5.11 -18.35
CA MET A 5 -11.70 -4.67 -17.15
C MET A 5 -12.05 -5.45 -15.88
N CYS A 6 -13.15 -6.21 -15.86
CA CYS A 6 -13.55 -7.02 -14.69
C CYS A 6 -12.74 -8.31 -14.51
N ARG A 7 -11.97 -8.77 -15.52
CA ARG A 7 -11.28 -10.09 -15.47
C ARG A 7 -9.84 -10.05 -14.97
N LEU A 8 -9.27 -8.87 -14.71
CA LEU A 8 -7.85 -8.71 -14.31
C LEU A 8 -7.65 -8.25 -12.86
N LEU A 9 -8.70 -8.23 -12.04
CA LEU A 9 -8.56 -8.04 -10.60
C LEU A 9 -8.12 -9.38 -9.96
N PRO A 10 -7.12 -9.40 -9.06
CA PRO A 10 -6.66 -10.63 -8.43
C PRO A 10 -7.81 -11.33 -7.68
N THR A 11 -8.10 -12.58 -8.05
CA THR A 11 -9.09 -13.43 -7.38
C THR A 11 -8.53 -14.04 -6.10
N GLU A 12 -9.37 -14.23 -5.09
CA GLU A 12 -9.01 -14.79 -3.78
C GLU A 12 -8.44 -16.23 -3.85
N PRO A 13 -7.59 -16.64 -2.88
CA PRO A 13 -7.30 -18.05 -2.66
C PRO A 13 -8.51 -18.75 -2.00
N LYS A 14 -8.81 -19.96 -2.49
CA LYS A 14 -9.91 -20.82 -2.02
C LYS A 14 -9.83 -21.09 -0.51
N THR A 15 -10.84 -20.67 0.24
CA THR A 15 -11.06 -21.12 1.61
C THR A 15 -11.58 -22.57 1.62
N ARG A 16 -11.08 -23.39 2.55
CA ARG A 16 -11.53 -24.77 2.78
C ARG A 16 -13.01 -24.80 3.15
N LYS A 17 -13.79 -25.66 2.49
CA LYS A 17 -15.19 -25.95 2.83
C LYS A 17 -15.30 -26.69 4.18
N PRO A 18 -16.27 -26.39 5.05
CA PRO A 18 -16.67 -27.30 6.12
C PRO A 18 -17.49 -28.48 5.55
N GLY A 19 -17.35 -29.65 6.18
CA GLY A 19 -18.01 -30.92 5.83
C GLY A 19 -19.52 -30.95 6.11
N PRO A 20 -20.21 -32.07 5.78
CA PRO A 20 -21.60 -32.05 5.35
C PRO A 20 -22.61 -32.26 6.48
N THR A 21 -23.74 -31.55 6.40
CA THR A 21 -25.00 -31.93 7.06
C THR A 21 -26.04 -32.15 5.96
N ARG A 22 -26.70 -33.33 5.96
CA ARG A 22 -27.60 -33.83 4.91
C ARG A 22 -29.01 -33.22 4.99
N CYS A 23 -29.56 -32.92 3.80
CA CYS A 23 -30.94 -33.01 3.26
C CYS A 23 -32.13 -32.56 4.14
N ILE A 24 -33.15 -31.87 3.60
CA ILE A 24 -34.30 -32.46 2.86
C ILE A 24 -34.98 -31.38 1.97
N SER A 25 -35.17 -31.66 0.67
CA SER A 25 -36.41 -31.47 -0.13
C SER A 25 -36.11 -31.18 -1.63
N PRO A 26 -36.88 -31.74 -2.59
CA PRO A 26 -36.51 -31.83 -4.00
C PRO A 26 -37.28 -30.86 -4.91
N ALA A 27 -36.60 -30.13 -5.80
CA ALA A 27 -37.07 -29.78 -7.17
C ALA A 27 -36.21 -28.67 -7.80
N CYS A 28 -35.21 -29.07 -8.59
CA CYS A 28 -34.83 -28.43 -9.85
C CYS A 28 -33.62 -29.19 -10.41
N ARG A 29 -33.85 -30.00 -11.45
CA ARG A 29 -32.76 -30.65 -12.19
C ARG A 29 -32.07 -29.58 -13.02
N CYS A 30 -30.93 -29.07 -12.56
CA CYS A 30 -30.01 -28.35 -13.43
C CYS A 30 -29.29 -29.38 -14.32
N VAL A 31 -29.62 -29.35 -15.61
CA VAL A 31 -28.91 -30.09 -16.66
C VAL A 31 -27.46 -29.58 -16.71
N PRO A 32 -26.43 -30.45 -16.71
CA PRO A 32 -25.06 -30.00 -16.90
C PRO A 32 -24.86 -29.58 -18.35
N THR A 33 -24.62 -28.29 -18.60
CA THR A 33 -24.12 -27.83 -19.90
C THR A 33 -22.70 -28.35 -20.11
N PRO A 34 -22.36 -28.89 -21.29
CA PRO A 34 -21.01 -29.38 -21.56
C PRO A 34 -20.01 -28.24 -21.47
N ARG A 35 -18.88 -28.50 -20.81
CA ARG A 35 -17.73 -27.62 -20.77
C ARG A 35 -17.07 -27.67 -22.15
N PRO A 36 -16.86 -26.56 -22.87
CA PRO A 36 -16.19 -26.62 -24.15
C PRO A 36 -14.74 -27.09 -23.93
N THR A 37 -14.39 -28.21 -24.54
CA THR A 37 -13.02 -28.67 -24.73
C THR A 37 -12.31 -27.67 -25.64
N ILE A 38 -11.39 -26.90 -25.09
CA ILE A 38 -10.43 -26.14 -25.89
C ILE A 38 -9.33 -27.12 -26.31
N THR A 39 -9.50 -27.71 -27.48
CA THR A 39 -8.40 -28.28 -28.26
C THR A 39 -7.71 -27.13 -29.00
N GLY A 40 -6.49 -26.82 -28.59
CA GLY A 40 -5.65 -25.81 -29.22
C GLY A 40 -4.31 -25.74 -28.48
N CYS A 41 -3.34 -26.50 -28.96
CA CYS A 41 -1.96 -26.46 -28.51
C CYS A 41 -1.33 -25.14 -28.96
N GLY A 42 -0.94 -24.31 -28.01
CA GLY A 42 0.03 -23.23 -28.18
C GLY A 42 0.77 -23.14 -26.85
N ASN A 43 2.09 -23.25 -26.87
CA ASN A 43 2.92 -23.01 -25.69
C ASN A 43 2.47 -21.69 -25.06
N ASP A 44 1.98 -21.73 -23.83
CA ASP A 44 1.78 -20.54 -23.00
C ASP A 44 3.18 -20.06 -22.59
N MET A 45 3.85 -19.40 -23.54
CA MET A 45 5.09 -18.67 -23.30
C MET A 45 4.70 -17.54 -22.35
N SER A 46 4.91 -17.74 -21.03
CA SER A 46 4.83 -16.65 -20.06
C SER A 46 5.60 -15.45 -20.63
N SER A 47 4.95 -14.30 -20.78
CA SER A 47 5.60 -13.14 -21.38
C SER A 47 6.83 -12.79 -20.54
N GLU A 48 8.02 -12.90 -21.13
CA GLU A 48 9.25 -12.47 -20.50
C GLU A 48 9.20 -10.95 -20.30
N VAL A 49 9.47 -10.50 -19.08
CA VAL A 49 9.48 -9.09 -18.71
C VAL A 49 10.92 -8.64 -18.55
N SER A 50 11.38 -7.74 -19.43
CA SER A 50 12.73 -7.19 -19.41
C SER A 50 12.86 -5.93 -18.54
N ARG A 51 14.10 -5.51 -18.27
CA ARG A 51 14.42 -4.22 -17.63
C ARG A 51 13.82 -3.03 -18.40
N GLN A 52 13.86 -3.06 -19.73
CA GLN A 52 13.31 -1.98 -20.57
C GLN A 52 11.78 -1.92 -20.49
N ASP A 53 11.09 -3.07 -20.44
CA ASP A 53 9.63 -3.12 -20.32
C ASP A 53 9.16 -2.49 -19.01
N ILE A 54 9.86 -2.79 -17.92
CA ILE A 54 9.58 -2.23 -16.59
C ILE A 54 9.75 -0.71 -16.62
N ALA A 55 10.87 -0.23 -17.17
CA ALA A 55 11.15 1.20 -17.28
C ALA A 55 10.11 1.92 -18.15
N ALA A 56 9.72 1.33 -19.29
CA ALA A 56 8.70 1.85 -20.18
C ALA A 56 7.31 1.88 -19.53
N ALA A 57 6.96 0.85 -18.75
CA ALA A 57 5.68 0.80 -18.02
C ALA A 57 5.60 1.88 -16.95
N PHE A 58 6.65 2.10 -16.16
CA PHE A 58 6.71 3.19 -15.19
C PHE A 58 6.62 4.57 -15.85
N ARG A 59 7.35 4.80 -16.94
CA ARG A 59 7.26 6.06 -17.72
C ARG A 59 5.85 6.30 -18.26
N SER A 60 5.23 5.26 -18.81
CA SER A 60 3.84 5.32 -19.31
C SER A 60 2.84 5.58 -18.18
N ALA A 61 3.14 5.14 -16.97
CA ALA A 61 2.33 5.41 -15.77
C ALA A 61 2.59 6.81 -15.17
N GLY A 62 3.55 7.57 -15.70
CA GLY A 62 3.82 8.96 -15.34
C GLY A 62 5.13 9.22 -14.61
N ALA A 63 6.07 8.26 -14.61
CA ALA A 63 7.43 8.48 -14.13
C ALA A 63 8.21 9.42 -15.05
N ARG A 64 9.01 10.29 -14.46
CA ARG A 64 9.86 11.28 -15.11
C ARG A 64 11.28 11.23 -14.55
N PRO A 65 12.29 11.65 -15.32
CA PRO A 65 13.62 11.91 -14.78
C PRO A 65 13.56 12.79 -13.52
N GLY A 66 14.32 12.42 -12.49
CA GLY A 66 14.37 13.16 -11.22
C GLY A 66 13.24 12.83 -10.24
N ASP A 67 12.27 11.98 -10.60
CA ASP A 67 11.18 11.64 -9.69
C ASP A 67 11.67 10.86 -8.46
N LEU A 68 10.98 11.09 -7.34
CA LEU A 68 10.90 10.13 -6.24
C LEU A 68 9.79 9.12 -6.56
N LEU A 69 10.17 7.86 -6.77
CA LEU A 69 9.28 6.75 -7.07
C LEU A 69 9.26 5.77 -5.90
N LEU A 70 8.09 5.52 -5.32
CA LEU A 70 7.89 4.37 -4.42
C LEU A 70 6.97 3.36 -5.07
N PHE A 71 7.30 2.07 -4.97
CA PHE A 71 6.40 1.03 -5.47
C PHE A 71 6.24 -0.17 -4.55
N HIS A 72 5.08 -0.82 -4.69
CA HIS A 72 4.79 -2.16 -4.18
C HIS A 72 4.76 -3.14 -5.33
N SER A 73 5.11 -4.39 -5.08
CA SER A 73 5.15 -5.38 -6.15
C SER A 73 4.85 -6.79 -5.66
N SER A 74 4.22 -7.59 -6.52
CA SER A 74 4.16 -9.03 -6.42
C SER A 74 4.96 -9.64 -7.57
N LEU A 75 6.23 -10.03 -7.33
CA LEU A 75 7.08 -10.59 -8.39
C LEU A 75 6.43 -11.80 -9.07
N LYS A 76 5.81 -12.68 -8.29
CA LYS A 76 5.09 -13.85 -8.80
C LYS A 76 3.99 -13.50 -9.82
N SER A 77 3.37 -12.33 -9.69
CA SER A 77 2.30 -11.92 -10.61
C SER A 77 2.83 -11.44 -11.97
N MET A 78 4.11 -11.12 -12.08
CA MET A 78 4.71 -10.59 -13.32
C MET A 78 5.08 -11.68 -14.32
N GLY A 79 4.93 -12.96 -13.98
CA GLY A 79 5.41 -14.06 -14.80
C GLY A 79 6.92 -14.23 -14.67
N HIS A 80 7.62 -14.38 -15.78
CA HIS A 80 9.07 -14.48 -15.82
C HIS A 80 9.69 -13.09 -16.00
N VAL A 81 10.45 -12.62 -15.00
CA VAL A 81 11.25 -11.39 -15.09
C VAL A 81 12.70 -11.81 -15.31
N ASP A 82 13.28 -11.42 -16.44
CA ASP A 82 14.70 -11.68 -16.72
C ASP A 82 15.56 -11.02 -15.63
N GLY A 83 16.49 -11.76 -15.00
CA GLY A 83 17.27 -11.29 -13.85
C GLY A 83 16.47 -11.10 -12.54
N GLY A 84 15.19 -11.46 -12.51
CA GLY A 84 14.38 -11.53 -11.29
C GLY A 84 14.13 -10.18 -10.60
N ALA A 85 14.16 -10.19 -9.26
CA ALA A 85 13.81 -9.02 -8.44
C ALA A 85 14.72 -7.80 -8.67
N GLN A 86 16.01 -8.03 -8.92
CA GLN A 86 16.98 -6.96 -9.17
C GLN A 86 16.61 -6.16 -10.43
N THR A 87 16.15 -6.83 -11.48
CA THR A 87 15.69 -6.20 -12.72
C THR A 87 14.50 -5.29 -12.51
N VAL A 88 13.60 -5.61 -11.58
CA VAL A 88 12.48 -4.72 -11.22
C VAL A 88 12.99 -3.41 -10.62
N ILE A 89 13.97 -3.49 -9.71
CA ILE A 89 14.59 -2.32 -9.07
C ILE A 89 15.35 -1.49 -10.11
N ASP A 90 16.16 -2.14 -10.93
CA ASP A 90 16.97 -1.46 -11.95
C ASP A 90 16.12 -0.84 -13.06
N GLY A 91 15.03 -1.49 -13.47
CA GLY A 91 14.07 -0.92 -14.42
C GLY A 91 13.31 0.28 -13.84
N ALA A 92 12.98 0.25 -12.55
CA ALA A 92 12.42 1.41 -11.85
C ALA A 92 13.43 2.58 -11.80
N LEU A 93 14.72 2.29 -11.55
CA LEU A 93 15.79 3.29 -11.53
C LEU A 93 15.96 3.92 -12.92
N ASP A 94 15.93 3.12 -13.98
CA ASP A 94 15.98 3.60 -15.36
C ASP A 94 14.79 4.49 -15.72
N ALA A 95 13.61 4.22 -15.14
CA ALA A 95 12.40 5.00 -15.40
C ALA A 95 12.52 6.45 -14.90
N VAL A 96 13.26 6.66 -13.81
CA VAL A 96 13.44 7.96 -13.15
C VAL A 96 14.83 8.57 -13.40
N ALA A 97 15.66 7.93 -14.22
CA ALA A 97 16.97 8.45 -14.60
C ALA A 97 16.85 9.60 -15.64
N PRO A 98 17.81 10.54 -15.66
CA PRO A 98 18.81 10.79 -14.61
C PRO A 98 18.20 11.44 -13.34
N GLY A 99 18.88 11.28 -12.21
CA GLY A 99 18.62 12.06 -10.99
C GLY A 99 17.47 11.60 -10.09
N GLY A 100 16.72 10.57 -10.46
CA GLY A 100 15.61 10.07 -9.65
C GLY A 100 16.03 9.16 -8.50
N THR A 101 15.09 8.94 -7.57
CA THR A 101 15.25 8.05 -6.41
C THR A 101 14.13 7.03 -6.40
N VAL A 102 14.49 5.76 -6.26
CA VAL A 102 13.54 4.65 -6.15
C VAL A 102 13.52 4.17 -4.71
N ALA A 103 12.32 3.93 -4.18
CA ALA A 103 12.10 3.42 -2.85
C ALA A 103 11.12 2.25 -2.88
N VAL A 104 11.28 1.32 -1.93
CA VAL A 104 10.28 0.30 -1.64
C VAL A 104 10.11 0.18 -0.12
N PRO A 105 8.89 -0.14 0.36
CA PRO A 105 8.70 -0.45 1.78
C PRO A 105 9.44 -1.75 2.09
N THR A 106 10.23 -1.76 3.16
CA THR A 106 10.99 -2.94 3.63
C THR A 106 10.50 -3.36 5.00
N LEU A 107 9.21 -3.68 5.07
CA LEU A 107 8.48 -3.88 6.32
C LEU A 107 8.96 -5.12 7.07
N TRP A 108 9.37 -4.93 8.32
CA TRP A 108 9.76 -6.03 9.22
C TRP A 108 8.52 -6.59 9.94
N TYR A 109 7.51 -6.98 9.16
CA TYR A 109 6.25 -7.54 9.63
C TYR A 109 5.90 -8.83 8.88
N ASN A 110 5.84 -9.94 9.60
CA ASN A 110 5.61 -11.28 9.03
C ASN A 110 4.16 -11.78 9.13
N GLY A 111 3.17 -10.89 9.28
CA GLY A 111 1.76 -11.29 9.41
C GLY A 111 1.37 -11.81 10.79
N LYS A 112 2.30 -11.89 11.75
CA LYS A 112 2.04 -12.31 13.13
C LYS A 112 2.20 -11.13 14.10
N PRO A 113 1.12 -10.60 14.70
CA PRO A 113 1.16 -9.38 15.50
C PRO A 113 1.95 -9.47 16.83
N LEU A 114 2.31 -10.68 17.29
CA LEU A 114 2.63 -10.93 18.70
C LEU A 114 4.04 -11.47 18.99
N GLU A 115 4.86 -11.76 17.97
CA GLU A 115 6.14 -12.46 18.19
C GLU A 115 7.38 -11.54 18.24
N ARG A 116 7.29 -10.27 17.79
CA ARG A 116 8.46 -9.38 17.70
C ARG A 116 8.27 -8.14 18.56
N ARG A 117 9.28 -7.81 19.37
CA ARG A 117 9.32 -6.55 20.09
C ARG A 117 10.10 -5.51 19.29
N LYS A 118 9.89 -4.22 19.58
CA LYS A 118 10.59 -3.13 18.88
C LYS A 118 12.12 -3.27 19.02
N GLU A 119 12.58 -3.76 20.16
CA GLU A 119 14.00 -3.94 20.51
C GLU A 119 14.67 -5.04 19.69
N ASP A 120 13.88 -5.95 19.10
CA ASP A 120 14.40 -7.03 18.28
C ASP A 120 14.70 -6.56 16.83
N PHE A 121 14.35 -5.31 16.48
CA PHE A 121 14.61 -4.73 15.16
C PHE A 121 16.06 -4.26 15.05
N ASP A 122 16.80 -4.94 14.19
CA ASP A 122 18.13 -4.53 13.75
C ASP A 122 18.09 -3.99 12.31
N LEU A 123 18.51 -2.75 12.13
CA LEU A 123 18.44 -2.04 10.84
C LEU A 123 19.14 -2.82 9.71
N LYS A 124 20.27 -3.46 10.00
CA LYS A 124 21.15 -4.12 9.02
C LYS A 124 20.69 -5.53 8.68
N THR A 125 20.14 -6.27 9.63
CA THR A 125 19.91 -7.72 9.52
C THR A 125 18.44 -8.11 9.51
N SER A 126 17.54 -7.25 9.98
CA SER A 126 16.11 -7.55 10.01
C SER A 126 15.53 -7.62 8.60
N PRO A 127 14.97 -8.76 8.16
CA PRO A 127 14.51 -8.94 6.78
C PRO A 127 13.26 -8.10 6.46
N ALA A 128 13.01 -7.87 5.18
CA ALA A 128 11.74 -7.37 4.66
C ALA A 128 10.82 -8.56 4.33
N TRP A 129 9.67 -8.64 5.00
CA TRP A 129 8.74 -9.77 4.85
C TRP A 129 7.65 -9.54 3.80
N ASN A 130 7.56 -8.33 3.27
CA ASN A 130 6.52 -7.90 2.34
C ASN A 130 6.84 -8.21 0.86
N GLY A 131 7.85 -9.04 0.57
CA GLY A 131 8.08 -9.62 -0.75
C GLY A 131 9.55 -9.68 -1.15
N LEU A 132 9.87 -10.49 -2.17
CA LEU A 132 11.25 -10.70 -2.61
C LEU A 132 11.91 -9.42 -3.11
N VAL A 133 11.19 -8.56 -3.85
CA VAL A 133 11.72 -7.26 -4.31
C VAL A 133 12.09 -6.34 -3.15
N ALA A 134 11.29 -6.35 -2.07
CA ALA A 134 11.59 -5.57 -0.87
C ALA A 134 12.86 -6.09 -0.18
N GLU A 135 13.01 -7.42 -0.06
CA GLU A 135 14.22 -8.00 0.53
C GLU A 135 15.45 -7.81 -0.35
N THR A 136 15.32 -7.89 -1.68
CA THR A 136 16.39 -7.58 -2.62
C THR A 136 16.84 -6.12 -2.48
N MET A 137 15.90 -5.15 -2.42
CA MET A 137 16.26 -3.75 -2.18
C MET A 137 16.93 -3.55 -0.82
N ARG A 138 16.49 -4.26 0.21
CA ARG A 138 17.09 -4.18 1.55
C ARG A 138 18.55 -4.64 1.55
N GLN A 139 18.88 -5.63 0.73
CA GLN A 139 20.22 -6.23 0.61
C GLN A 139 21.11 -5.53 -0.42
N ASP A 140 20.54 -4.69 -1.30
CA ASP A 140 21.28 -3.96 -2.33
C ASP A 140 22.27 -2.98 -1.68
N SER A 141 23.56 -3.08 -2.06
CA SER A 141 24.62 -2.26 -1.49
C SER A 141 24.50 -0.78 -1.82
N ARG A 142 23.69 -0.41 -2.82
CA ARG A 142 23.38 0.98 -3.18
C ARG A 142 22.27 1.56 -2.31
N ALA A 143 21.54 0.74 -1.55
CA ALA A 143 20.36 1.15 -0.82
C ALA A 143 20.69 1.65 0.59
N VAL A 144 19.93 2.65 1.03
CA VAL A 144 19.87 3.08 2.43
C VAL A 144 18.49 2.74 2.97
N ARG A 145 18.40 2.30 4.23
CA ARG A 145 17.15 1.93 4.90
C ARG A 145 16.88 2.83 6.10
N SER A 146 15.62 3.18 6.28
CA SER A 146 15.16 3.94 7.44
C SER A 146 15.01 3.05 8.68
N ASP A 147 15.17 3.62 9.86
CA ASP A 147 15.29 2.94 11.16
C ASP A 147 13.96 2.62 11.88
N HIS A 148 12.82 2.64 11.18
CA HIS A 148 11.53 2.34 11.82
C HIS A 148 11.16 0.85 11.79
N PHE A 149 10.99 0.27 12.98
CA PHE A 149 10.75 -1.16 13.19
C PHE A 149 9.51 -1.73 12.49
N THR A 150 8.42 -0.97 12.34
CA THR A 150 7.20 -1.46 11.67
C THR A 150 7.06 -1.03 10.20
N HIS A 151 7.63 0.12 9.82
CA HIS A 151 7.25 0.86 8.62
C HIS A 151 8.44 1.32 7.78
N SER A 152 9.59 0.67 7.94
CA SER A 152 10.82 1.05 7.24
C SER A 152 10.70 1.02 5.72
N VAL A 153 11.48 1.89 5.08
CA VAL A 153 11.61 2.07 3.64
C VAL A 153 13.09 1.96 3.29
N SER A 154 13.40 1.26 2.20
CA SER A 154 14.73 1.25 1.58
C SER A 154 14.70 2.02 0.25
N ALA A 155 15.74 2.79 -0.02
CA ALA A 155 15.81 3.65 -1.19
C ALA A 155 17.19 3.67 -1.84
N ILE A 156 17.24 3.84 -3.17
CA ILE A 156 18.43 4.01 -4.00
C ILE A 156 18.26 5.29 -4.82
N GLY A 157 19.25 6.17 -4.83
CA GLY A 157 19.27 7.40 -5.61
C GLY A 157 19.68 8.64 -4.79
N PRO A 158 19.76 9.82 -5.42
CA PRO A 158 20.30 11.02 -4.79
C PRO A 158 19.57 11.46 -3.52
N PHE A 159 18.27 11.19 -3.41
CA PHE A 159 17.43 11.54 -2.26
C PHE A 159 17.31 10.41 -1.22
N ALA A 160 17.96 9.25 -1.41
CA ALA A 160 17.77 8.08 -0.56
C ALA A 160 18.14 8.31 0.91
N ALA A 161 19.29 8.94 1.17
CA ALA A 161 19.74 9.25 2.53
C ALA A 161 18.80 10.22 3.23
N GLU A 162 18.35 11.27 2.53
CA GLU A 162 17.39 12.22 3.09
C GLU A 162 16.02 11.58 3.31
N LEU A 163 15.51 10.81 2.36
CA LEU A 163 14.23 10.12 2.47
C LEU A 163 14.17 9.23 3.72
N THR A 164 15.24 8.49 3.98
CA THR A 164 15.30 7.44 5.00
C THR A 164 15.79 7.90 6.37
N SER A 165 16.34 9.11 6.47
CA SER A 165 16.83 9.65 7.74
C SER A 165 15.70 9.98 8.71
N ASN A 166 16.00 9.83 10.01
CA ASN A 166 15.21 10.39 11.11
C ASN A 166 13.76 9.91 11.15
N HIS A 167 13.46 8.69 10.69
CA HIS A 167 12.10 8.23 10.36
C HIS A 167 11.07 8.55 11.46
N GLY A 168 11.45 8.31 12.72
CA GLY A 168 10.57 8.50 13.87
C GLY A 168 10.84 9.72 14.75
N SER A 169 11.76 10.63 14.38
CA SER A 169 12.23 11.69 15.30
C SER A 169 11.41 12.98 15.26
N GLY A 170 10.53 13.15 14.28
CA GLY A 170 9.69 14.34 14.15
C GLY A 170 8.42 14.27 14.98
N ARG A 171 7.55 15.27 14.78
CA ARG A 171 6.22 15.27 15.39
C ARG A 171 5.47 13.96 15.08
N PRO A 172 4.93 13.26 16.10
CA PRO A 172 4.25 11.99 15.89
C PRO A 172 2.92 12.19 15.17
N PHE A 173 2.63 11.33 14.20
CA PHE A 173 1.28 11.14 13.67
C PHE A 173 0.84 9.73 14.08
N PRO A 174 -0.16 9.60 14.96
CA PRO A 174 -0.46 8.35 15.63
C PRO A 174 -0.91 7.29 14.65
N SER A 175 -0.60 6.03 14.94
CA SER A 175 -1.11 4.88 14.21
C SER A 175 -1.33 3.69 15.16
N PRO A 176 -2.05 2.65 14.72
CA PRO A 176 -2.24 1.44 15.50
C PRO A 176 -0.95 0.68 15.77
N TRP A 177 0.13 0.92 15.01
CA TRP A 177 1.38 0.17 15.15
C TRP A 177 2.46 0.91 15.93
N SER A 178 2.39 2.25 15.95
CA SER A 178 3.39 3.12 16.56
C SER A 178 2.94 4.59 16.49
N GLU A 179 3.39 5.42 17.43
CA GLU A 179 3.21 6.88 17.37
C GLU A 179 4.08 7.55 16.29
N THR A 180 5.16 6.89 15.86
CA THR A 180 6.22 7.54 15.07
C THR A 180 6.41 6.93 13.67
N ALA A 181 5.70 5.86 13.32
CA ALA A 181 5.75 5.23 12.00
C ALA A 181 5.45 6.20 10.85
N PHE A 182 4.58 7.17 11.11
CA PHE A 182 4.15 8.16 10.13
C PHE A 182 4.50 9.58 10.57
N ALA A 183 5.51 9.75 11.43
CA ALA A 183 5.92 11.06 11.93
C ALA A 183 6.14 12.08 10.78
N GLU A 184 6.12 13.36 11.12
CA GLU A 184 6.22 14.47 10.17
C GLU A 184 7.43 14.40 9.22
N VAL A 185 8.53 13.81 9.68
CA VAL A 185 9.77 13.63 8.91
C VAL A 185 9.98 12.19 8.41
N SER A 186 8.99 11.32 8.59
CA SER A 186 9.03 9.94 8.09
C SER A 186 9.14 9.92 6.56
N PRO A 187 9.68 8.84 5.95
CA PRO A 187 9.61 8.59 4.52
C PRO A 187 8.20 8.78 3.96
N TRP A 188 7.16 8.40 4.70
CA TRP A 188 5.76 8.53 4.26
C TRP A 188 5.30 9.98 4.15
N SER A 189 5.65 10.82 5.13
CA SER A 189 5.41 12.26 5.06
C SER A 189 6.22 12.92 3.94
N LYS A 190 7.49 12.53 3.76
CA LYS A 190 8.34 13.01 2.66
C LYS A 190 7.77 12.61 1.29
N LEU A 191 7.25 11.40 1.12
CA LEU A 191 6.60 10.98 -0.13
C LEU A 191 5.43 11.90 -0.51
N TYR A 192 4.63 12.34 0.48
CA TYR A 192 3.58 13.34 0.26
C TYR A 192 4.16 14.73 -0.05
N GLN A 193 5.14 15.20 0.72
CA GLN A 193 5.77 16.51 0.55
C GLN A 193 6.41 16.66 -0.84
N PHE A 194 7.10 15.63 -1.32
CA PHE A 194 7.78 15.63 -2.62
C PHE A 194 6.88 15.19 -3.79
N ASN A 195 5.58 14.96 -3.53
CA ASN A 195 4.62 14.54 -4.55
C ASN A 195 5.10 13.35 -5.39
N ALA A 196 5.65 12.35 -4.71
CA ALA A 196 6.22 11.15 -5.30
C ALA A 196 5.24 10.45 -6.26
N LEU A 197 5.80 9.74 -7.25
CA LEU A 197 5.04 8.73 -7.97
C LEU A 197 4.95 7.48 -7.09
N TYR A 198 3.73 7.03 -6.81
CA TYR A 198 3.47 5.85 -5.99
C TYR A 198 2.80 4.78 -6.83
N ALA A 199 3.39 3.60 -6.91
CA ALA A 199 3.01 2.58 -7.87
C ALA A 199 2.81 1.19 -7.25
N PHE A 200 2.11 0.33 -7.99
CA PHE A 200 1.82 -1.04 -7.63
C PHE A 200 1.97 -1.91 -8.87
N ILE A 201 2.72 -3.00 -8.77
CA ILE A 201 2.87 -3.98 -9.84
C ILE A 201 2.27 -5.31 -9.40
N GLY A 202 1.11 -5.66 -9.98
CA GLY A 202 0.40 -6.91 -9.72
C GLY A 202 0.03 -7.16 -8.25
N CYS A 203 -0.06 -6.07 -7.48
CA CYS A 203 -0.69 -6.00 -6.18
C CYS A 203 -1.68 -4.82 -6.18
N GLY A 204 -2.43 -4.66 -5.09
CA GLY A 204 -3.49 -3.65 -5.02
C GLY A 204 -3.43 -2.81 -3.75
N MET A 205 -4.44 -1.95 -3.57
CA MET A 205 -4.51 -1.02 -2.44
C MET A 205 -4.52 -1.67 -1.05
N LYS A 206 -4.76 -2.99 -0.94
CA LYS A 206 -4.60 -3.72 0.33
C LYS A 206 -3.15 -3.63 0.87
N SER A 207 -2.17 -3.49 -0.01
CA SER A 207 -0.75 -3.33 0.35
C SER A 207 -0.33 -1.85 0.47
N CYS A 208 -1.23 -0.90 0.19
CA CYS A 208 -0.88 0.52 0.14
C CYS A 208 -0.57 1.06 1.54
N THR A 209 0.69 1.21 1.88
CA THR A 209 1.07 1.79 3.17
C THR A 209 0.73 3.28 3.28
N MET A 210 0.67 4.00 2.15
CA MET A 210 0.28 5.42 2.13
C MET A 210 -1.16 5.66 2.65
N LYS A 211 -2.02 4.64 2.55
CA LYS A 211 -3.34 4.65 3.18
C LYS A 211 -3.26 4.81 4.69
N HIS A 212 -2.33 4.13 5.35
CA HIS A 212 -2.16 4.24 6.80
C HIS A 212 -1.58 5.59 7.20
N TRP A 213 -0.73 6.19 6.36
CA TRP A 213 -0.34 7.58 6.55
C TRP A 213 -1.55 8.54 6.45
N ILE A 214 -2.45 8.35 5.48
CA ILE A 214 -3.70 9.13 5.36
C ILE A 214 -4.58 8.98 6.60
N GLU A 215 -4.73 7.77 7.12
CA GLU A 215 -5.46 7.49 8.37
C GLU A 215 -4.84 8.24 9.56
N SER A 216 -3.52 8.17 9.70
CA SER A 216 -2.77 8.92 10.72
C SER A 216 -2.95 10.42 10.58
N ARG A 217 -2.92 10.96 9.36
CA ARG A 217 -3.15 12.39 9.08
C ARG A 217 -4.57 12.83 9.40
N TYR A 218 -5.57 12.00 9.09
CA TYR A 218 -6.97 12.26 9.43
C TYR A 218 -7.15 12.37 10.95
N VAL A 219 -6.61 11.41 11.71
CA VAL A 219 -6.65 11.42 13.18
C VAL A 219 -5.90 12.63 13.74
N SER A 220 -4.66 12.88 13.28
CA SER A 220 -3.89 14.05 13.70
C SER A 220 -4.65 15.35 13.44
N GLY A 221 -5.27 15.52 12.28
CA GLY A 221 -6.02 16.73 11.95
C GLY A 221 -7.17 17.01 12.92
N LEU A 222 -7.85 15.96 13.40
CA LEU A 222 -8.89 16.10 14.43
C LEU A 222 -8.30 16.40 15.81
N LEU A 223 -7.24 15.69 16.20
CA LEU A 223 -6.59 15.92 17.50
C LEU A 223 -5.96 17.31 17.61
N ASP A 224 -5.40 17.84 16.52
CA ASP A 224 -4.73 19.15 16.50
C ASP A 224 -5.70 20.30 16.75
N ARG A 225 -6.99 20.09 16.46
CA ARG A 225 -8.06 21.05 16.70
C ARG A 225 -8.61 21.03 18.12
N LEU A 226 -8.31 19.99 18.91
CA LEU A 226 -8.75 19.91 20.30
C LEU A 226 -7.92 20.83 21.21
N PRO A 227 -8.49 21.31 22.33
CA PRO A 227 -7.73 21.86 23.45
C PRO A 227 -6.66 20.87 23.91
N GLU A 228 -5.48 21.37 24.29
CA GLU A 228 -4.33 20.53 24.69
C GLU A 228 -4.70 19.52 25.80
N THR A 229 -5.58 19.92 26.72
CA THR A 229 -6.06 19.10 27.84
C THR A 229 -6.84 17.86 27.40
N GLU A 230 -7.52 17.90 26.24
CA GLU A 230 -8.35 16.81 25.73
C GLU A 230 -7.63 15.90 24.74
N ARG A 231 -6.53 16.37 24.11
CA ARG A 231 -5.79 15.62 23.07
C ARG A 231 -5.37 14.24 23.54
N GLY A 232 -4.70 14.17 24.69
CA GLY A 232 -4.20 12.92 25.26
C GLY A 232 -5.33 11.95 25.63
N ARG A 233 -6.45 12.48 26.16
CA ARG A 233 -7.63 11.68 26.50
C ARG A 233 -8.27 11.08 25.24
N CYS A 234 -8.49 11.89 24.21
CA CYS A 234 -9.11 11.44 22.96
C CYS A 234 -8.21 10.45 22.19
N ARG A 235 -6.88 10.65 22.20
CA ARG A 235 -5.91 9.73 21.57
C ARG A 235 -5.92 8.34 22.22
N LYS A 236 -6.04 8.26 23.55
CA LYS A 236 -6.05 6.99 24.32
C LYS A 236 -7.25 6.10 24.02
N LEU A 237 -8.31 6.63 23.42
CA LEU A 237 -9.49 5.85 23.02
C LEU A 237 -9.29 5.08 21.71
N LEU A 238 -8.28 5.43 20.92
CA LEU A 238 -7.98 4.79 19.64
C LEU A 238 -6.98 3.63 19.80
N ALA A 239 -6.96 2.73 18.83
CA ALA A 239 -5.99 1.63 18.78
C ALA A 239 -4.54 2.13 18.90
N TYR A 240 -3.71 1.37 19.61
CA TYR A 240 -2.28 1.62 19.73
C TYR A 240 -1.52 0.36 20.18
N GLU A 241 -0.58 -0.12 19.38
CA GLU A 241 0.22 -1.32 19.61
C GLU A 241 -0.64 -2.53 20.04
N ARG A 242 -0.59 -2.89 21.33
CA ARG A 242 -1.32 -4.00 21.93
C ARG A 242 -2.68 -3.60 22.50
N GLN A 243 -2.96 -2.30 22.58
CA GLN A 243 -4.22 -1.77 23.06
C GLN A 243 -5.29 -1.95 21.98
N LYS A 244 -6.35 -2.70 22.32
CA LYS A 244 -7.55 -2.81 21.51
C LYS A 244 -8.27 -1.45 21.52
N GLY A 245 -8.65 -1.00 20.34
CA GLY A 245 -9.44 0.21 20.14
C GLY A 245 -9.90 0.31 18.69
N PRO A 246 -10.85 1.19 18.39
CA PRO A 246 -11.21 1.49 17.02
C PRO A 246 -10.06 2.24 16.32
N TRP A 247 -9.96 2.09 15.00
CA TRP A 247 -9.11 2.91 14.14
C TRP A 247 -9.84 3.27 12.85
N CYS A 248 -9.52 4.41 12.25
CA CYS A 248 -10.17 4.97 11.07
C CYS A 248 -9.79 4.26 9.76
N TYR A 249 -9.70 2.93 9.79
CA TYR A 249 -9.47 2.15 8.58
C TYR A 249 -10.58 2.41 7.56
N PHE A 250 -10.20 2.75 6.34
CA PHE A 250 -11.12 2.82 5.20
C PHE A 250 -10.89 1.66 4.20
N ASP A 251 -11.82 1.39 3.29
CA ASP A 251 -11.62 0.35 2.27
C ASP A 251 -10.76 0.85 1.10
N GLY A 252 -9.60 0.24 0.90
CA GLY A 252 -8.64 0.65 -0.13
C GLY A 252 -9.15 0.42 -1.56
N ARG A 253 -10.01 -0.60 -1.79
CA ARG A 253 -10.57 -0.88 -3.12
C ARG A 253 -11.59 0.18 -3.52
N THR A 254 -12.49 0.53 -2.61
CA THR A 254 -13.49 1.57 -2.83
C THR A 254 -12.81 2.92 -3.03
N MET A 255 -11.78 3.24 -2.24
CA MET A 255 -10.97 4.44 -2.44
C MET A 255 -10.28 4.46 -3.80
N TYR A 256 -9.69 3.33 -4.25
CA TYR A 256 -9.14 3.22 -5.61
C TYR A 256 -10.18 3.60 -6.67
N LEU A 257 -11.40 3.06 -6.59
CA LEU A 257 -12.43 3.32 -7.59
C LEU A 257 -12.85 4.79 -7.61
N ARG A 258 -12.98 5.43 -6.43
CA ARG A 258 -13.27 6.87 -6.31
C ARG A 258 -12.18 7.72 -6.95
N LEU A 259 -10.91 7.43 -6.62
CA LEU A 259 -9.76 8.17 -7.16
C LEU A 259 -9.56 7.94 -8.66
N ALA A 260 -9.80 6.73 -9.15
CA ALA A 260 -9.77 6.41 -10.57
C ALA A 260 -10.85 7.19 -11.34
N ALA A 261 -12.06 7.30 -10.80
CA ALA A 261 -13.14 8.08 -11.40
C ALA A 261 -12.82 9.60 -11.47
N GLN A 262 -11.94 10.08 -10.58
CA GLN A 262 -11.41 11.45 -10.61
C GLN A 262 -10.21 11.62 -11.56
N GLY A 263 -9.79 10.56 -12.26
CA GLY A 263 -8.64 10.59 -13.18
C GLY A 263 -7.26 10.63 -12.49
N LEU A 264 -7.20 10.35 -11.19
CA LEU A 264 -5.96 10.42 -10.39
C LEU A 264 -5.09 9.16 -10.50
N ILE A 265 -5.60 8.09 -11.10
CA ILE A 265 -4.90 6.82 -11.25
C ILE A 265 -4.56 6.58 -12.73
N ARG A 266 -3.31 6.23 -12.99
CA ARG A 266 -2.84 5.73 -14.29
C ARG A 266 -2.61 4.24 -14.18
N THR A 267 -3.08 3.49 -15.18
CA THR A 267 -2.92 2.03 -15.25
C THR A 267 -2.32 1.65 -16.59
N VAL A 268 -1.30 0.80 -16.57
CA VAL A 268 -0.52 0.33 -17.71
C VAL A 268 -0.34 -1.18 -17.60
N ARG A 269 -0.29 -1.88 -18.74
CA ARG A 269 0.02 -3.31 -18.77
C ARG A 269 1.54 -3.51 -18.72
N LEU A 270 2.00 -4.49 -17.94
CA LEU A 270 3.39 -4.92 -17.86
C LEU A 270 3.42 -6.45 -17.90
N GLY A 271 3.86 -7.02 -19.03
CA GLY A 271 3.70 -8.45 -19.29
C GLY A 271 2.24 -8.89 -19.13
N ASP A 272 2.02 -9.89 -18.28
CA ASP A 272 0.69 -10.42 -17.95
C ASP A 272 0.04 -9.78 -16.71
N THR A 273 0.65 -8.73 -16.17
CA THR A 273 0.13 -8.01 -15.00
C THR A 273 -0.18 -6.54 -15.31
N LEU A 274 -0.76 -5.87 -14.30
CA LEU A 274 -1.02 -4.44 -14.33
C LEU A 274 -0.08 -3.70 -13.40
N LEU A 275 0.42 -2.58 -13.89
CA LEU A 275 1.03 -1.54 -13.11
C LEU A 275 0.02 -0.40 -12.99
N PHE A 276 -0.30 0.03 -11.76
CA PHE A 276 -1.00 1.31 -11.59
C PHE A 276 -0.23 2.24 -10.68
N ALA A 277 -0.37 3.54 -10.93
CA ALA A 277 0.33 4.58 -10.18
C ALA A 277 -0.53 5.82 -9.99
N PHE A 278 -0.17 6.61 -8.97
CA PHE A 278 -0.73 7.93 -8.69
C PHE A 278 0.32 8.84 -8.09
N ARG A 279 0.06 10.15 -8.11
CA ARG A 279 0.87 11.15 -7.40
C ARG A 279 0.37 11.27 -5.97
N THR A 280 1.29 11.18 -5.01
CA THR A 280 0.96 11.03 -3.57
C THR A 280 0.16 12.20 -3.01
N ARG A 281 0.48 13.45 -3.37
CA ARG A 281 -0.19 14.63 -2.81
C ARG A 281 -1.64 14.75 -3.29
N PRO A 282 -1.94 14.79 -4.61
CA PRO A 282 -3.32 14.81 -5.08
C PRO A 282 -4.15 13.63 -4.58
N MET A 283 -3.55 12.44 -4.50
CA MET A 283 -4.23 11.24 -4.00
C MET A 283 -4.58 11.37 -2.52
N ALA A 284 -3.63 11.77 -1.67
CA ALA A 284 -3.88 11.93 -0.24
C ALA A 284 -4.91 13.04 0.04
N ASP A 285 -4.81 14.17 -0.65
CA ASP A 285 -5.74 15.28 -0.47
C ASP A 285 -7.17 14.88 -0.89
N ALA A 286 -7.31 14.16 -2.00
CA ALA A 286 -8.60 13.65 -2.45
C ALA A 286 -9.17 12.61 -1.48
N ALA A 287 -8.33 11.70 -0.98
CA ALA A 287 -8.76 10.71 0.00
C ALA A 287 -9.22 11.37 1.30
N LEU A 288 -8.45 12.31 1.87
CA LEU A 288 -8.83 13.04 3.08
C LEU A 288 -10.17 13.78 2.89
N ARG A 289 -10.38 14.44 1.75
CA ARG A 289 -11.67 15.10 1.44
C ARG A 289 -12.84 14.10 1.41
N GLU A 290 -12.66 12.92 0.82
CA GLU A 290 -13.70 11.89 0.80
C GLU A 290 -14.03 11.37 2.21
N LEU A 291 -13.00 11.20 3.05
CA LEU A 291 -13.17 10.78 4.45
C LEU A 291 -13.87 11.85 5.31
N GLU A 292 -13.59 13.12 5.07
CA GLU A 292 -14.21 14.24 5.78
C GLU A 292 -15.65 14.49 5.34
N ARG A 293 -15.93 14.41 4.02
CA ARG A 293 -17.24 14.69 3.43
C ARG A 293 -18.27 13.64 3.83
N ASP A 294 -17.93 12.36 3.70
CA ASP A 294 -18.88 11.26 3.85
C ASP A 294 -18.35 10.16 4.81
N PRO A 295 -18.01 10.49 6.08
CA PRO A 295 -17.35 9.56 7.00
C PRO A 295 -18.14 8.26 7.24
N GLU A 296 -19.47 8.34 7.18
CA GLU A 296 -20.41 7.20 7.32
C GLU A 296 -20.17 6.10 6.27
N ASN A 297 -19.66 6.47 5.08
CA ASN A 297 -19.38 5.53 3.99
C ASN A 297 -18.05 4.80 4.17
N TRP A 298 -17.22 5.23 5.11
CA TRP A 298 -15.83 4.77 5.24
C TRP A 298 -15.54 4.12 6.59
N PHE A 299 -16.11 4.64 7.66
CA PHE A 299 -15.69 4.29 9.01
C PHE A 299 -16.67 3.38 9.73
N HIS A 300 -16.11 2.51 10.57
CA HIS A 300 -16.87 1.71 11.51
C HIS A 300 -17.64 2.60 12.52
N PRO A 301 -18.85 2.22 12.99
CA PRO A 301 -19.64 3.00 13.95
C PRO A 301 -18.86 3.53 15.16
N LEU A 302 -18.02 2.71 15.77
CA LEU A 302 -17.15 3.14 16.89
C LEU A 302 -16.21 4.33 16.56
N ILE A 303 -15.75 4.44 15.31
CA ILE A 303 -14.97 5.61 14.89
C ILE A 303 -15.86 6.82 14.65
N LEU A 304 -17.07 6.62 14.15
CA LEU A 304 -18.03 7.70 13.97
C LEU A 304 -18.44 8.30 15.32
N GLU A 305 -18.66 7.46 16.33
CA GLU A 305 -18.90 7.87 17.72
C GLU A 305 -17.71 8.65 18.29
N TRP A 306 -16.48 8.12 18.16
CA TRP A 306 -15.27 8.82 18.59
C TRP A 306 -15.12 10.18 17.88
N ARG A 307 -15.34 10.21 16.57
CA ARG A 307 -15.27 11.44 15.76
C ARG A 307 -16.30 12.46 16.22
N LYS A 308 -17.54 12.04 16.45
CA LYS A 308 -18.61 12.92 16.95
C LYS A 308 -18.22 13.54 18.29
N MET A 309 -17.78 12.72 19.24
CA MET A 309 -17.30 13.18 20.54
C MET A 309 -16.16 14.21 20.39
N VAL A 310 -15.18 13.95 19.53
CA VAL A 310 -14.08 14.89 19.26
C VAL A 310 -14.58 16.20 18.67
N LEU A 311 -15.53 16.18 17.73
CA LEU A 311 -16.10 17.39 17.14
C LEU A 311 -16.91 18.19 18.16
N ASP A 312 -17.69 17.52 19.02
CA ASP A 312 -18.44 18.18 20.10
C ASP A 312 -17.49 18.93 21.05
N LEU A 313 -16.32 18.37 21.36
CA LEU A 313 -15.29 19.02 22.19
C LEU A 313 -14.54 20.15 21.46
N ILE A 314 -14.44 20.12 20.13
CA ILE A 314 -13.83 21.21 19.35
C ILE A 314 -14.74 22.44 19.32
N HIS A 315 -16.05 22.26 19.43
CA HIS A 315 -17.05 23.32 19.33
C HIS A 315 -17.51 23.89 20.69
N GLN A 316 -17.01 23.35 21.79
CA GLN A 316 -17.19 23.89 23.15
C GLN A 316 -16.12 24.95 23.45
#